data_AF-F3FV43-F1
#
_entry.id   AF-F3FV43-F1
#
_cell.length_a   1.000
_cell.length_b   1.000
_cell.length_c   1.000
_cell.angle_alpha   90.00
_cell.angle_beta   90.00
_cell.angle_gamma   90.00
#
_symmetry.space_group_name_H-M   'P 1'
#
loop_
_entity.id
_entity.type
_entity.pdbx_description
1 polymer ?
#
loop_
_entity_poly.entity_id
_entity_poly.type
_entity_poly.pdbx_seq_one_letter_code
_entity_poly.pdbx_strand_id
1 'polypeptide(L)' 'MTRCFWCNEDPLYIAYHDQEWGVPLRDAQKLFELLLLEGFQAGLSWITILKRR' A
#
# COMPACT_ATOMS: atom_id res chain seq x y z
N MET A 1 19.42 1.47 5.85
CA MET A 1 18.24 2.37 5.82
C MET A 1 17.16 1.71 6.66
N THR A 2 16.62 2.41 7.64
CA THR A 2 15.58 1.87 8.53
C THR A 2 14.22 2.21 7.94
N ARG A 3 13.36 1.21 7.71
CA ARG A 3 11.99 1.41 7.18
C ARG A 3 11.03 1.81 8.30
N CYS A 4 9.84 2.29 7.94
CA CYS A 4 8.79 2.58 8.91
C CYS A 4 8.43 1.34 9.74
N PHE A 5 8.01 1.55 10.99
CA PHE A 5 7.76 0.49 11.97
C PHE A 5 6.68 -0.53 11.55
N TRP A 6 5.82 -0.17 10.60
CA TRP A 6 4.73 -1.01 10.10
C TRP A 6 5.15 -1.87 8.89
N CYS A 7 6.28 -1.58 8.25
CA CYS A 7 6.77 -2.34 7.10
C CYS A 7 7.45 -3.62 7.61
N ASN A 8 6.90 -4.78 7.25
CA ASN A 8 7.43 -6.08 7.63
C ASN A 8 8.42 -6.63 6.57
N GLU A 9 8.86 -7.87 6.73
CA GLU A 9 9.85 -8.51 5.85
C GLU A 9 9.28 -9.08 4.55
N ASP A 10 7.96 -8.96 4.31
CA ASP A 10 7.34 -9.45 3.07
C ASP A 10 7.85 -8.59 1.89
N PRO A 11 8.51 -9.18 0.87
CA PRO A 11 9.10 -8.42 -0.24
C PRO A 11 8.09 -7.55 -0.99
N LEU A 12 6.82 -7.99 -1.06
CA LEU A 12 5.75 -7.18 -1.66
C LEU A 12 5.48 -5.93 -0.85
N TYR A 13 5.44 -6.06 0.48
CA TYR A 13 5.17 -4.94 1.37
C TYR A 13 6.36 -3.96 1.41
N ILE A 14 7.58 -4.49 1.33
CA ILE A 14 8.80 -3.69 1.18
C ILE A 14 8.77 -2.89 -0.12
N ALA A 15 8.46 -3.51 -1.26
CA ALA A 15 8.41 -2.82 -2.55
C ALA A 15 7.33 -1.72 -2.54
N TYR A 16 6.15 -2.03 -2.00
CA TYR A 16 5.08 -1.05 -1.83
C TYR A 16 5.51 0.13 -0.95
N HIS A 17 6.13 -0.14 0.21
CA HIS A 17 6.63 0.91 1.11
C HIS A 17 7.68 1.79 0.41
N ASP A 18 8.64 1.17 -0.27
CA ASP A 18 9.81 1.88 -0.81
C ASP A 18 9.48 2.67 -2.10
N GLN A 19 8.49 2.23 -2.88
CA GLN A 19 8.25 2.75 -4.23
C GLN A 19 6.88 3.41 -4.43
N GLU A 20 5.90 3.12 -3.57
CA GLU A 20 4.53 3.59 -3.75
C GLU A 20 4.04 4.42 -2.57
N TRP A 21 4.30 3.97 -1.34
CA TRP A 21 3.75 4.61 -0.15
C TRP A 21 4.40 5.98 0.12
N GLY A 22 3.57 7.02 0.21
CA GLY A 22 4.02 8.40 0.41
C GLY A 22 4.63 9.06 -0.84
N VAL A 23 4.68 8.37 -1.99
CA VAL A 23 5.12 8.95 -3.25
C VAL A 23 3.99 9.77 -3.86
N PRO A 24 4.19 11.06 -4.21
CA PRO A 24 3.13 11.89 -4.78
C PRO A 24 2.57 11.31 -6.08
N LEU A 25 1.26 11.03 -6.09
CA LEU A 25 0.53 10.53 -7.25
C LEU A 25 -0.50 11.58 -7.72
N ARG A 26 -0.54 11.84 -9.02
CA ARG A 26 -1.47 12.83 -9.63
C ARG A 26 -2.43 12.23 -10.65
N ASP A 27 -2.30 10.94 -10.93
CA ASP A 27 -3.21 10.22 -11.83
C ASP A 27 -4.54 9.96 -11.12
N ALA A 28 -5.64 10.48 -11.66
CA ALA A 28 -6.95 10.43 -11.03
C ALA A 28 -7.50 8.99 -10.90
N GLN A 29 -7.24 8.13 -11.89
CA GLN A 29 -7.72 6.75 -11.87
C GLN A 29 -7.00 5.94 -10.80
N LYS A 30 -5.67 6.09 -10.70
CA LYS A 30 -4.88 5.44 -9.65
C LYS A 30 -5.20 5.97 -8.26
N LEU A 31 -5.48 7.27 -8.13
CA LEU A 31 -5.94 7.83 -6.86
C LEU A 31 -7.29 7.24 -6.44
N PHE A 32 -8.22 7.06 -7.39
CA PHE A 32 -9.50 6.41 -7.11
C PHE A 32 -9.34 4.92 -6.76
N GLU A 33 -8.45 4.20 -7.45
CA GLU A 33 -8.09 2.82 -7.11
C GLU A 33 -7.59 2.72 -5.67
N LEU A 34 -6.59 3.53 -5.28
CA LEU A 34 -6.06 3.53 -3.91
C LEU A 34 -7.15 3.85 -2.88
N LEU A 35 -8.02 4.83 -3.16
CA LEU A 35 -9.15 5.16 -2.29
C LEU A 35 -10.09 3.96 -2.06
N LEU A 36 -10.39 3.19 -3.11
CA LEU A 36 -11.23 1.99 -2.98
C LEU A 36 -10.53 0.87 -2.20
N LEU A 37 -9.23 0.65 -2.44
CA LEU A 37 -8.44 -0.36 -1.74
C LEU A 37 -8.38 -0.09 -0.23
N GLU A 38 -8.24 1.18 0.18
CA GLU A 38 -8.34 1.60 1.58
C GLU A 38 -9.70 1.23 2.20
N GLY A 39 -10.79 1.39 1.44
CA GLY A 39 -12.12 0.96 1.88
C GLY A 39 -12.24 -0.56 2.07
N PHE A 40 -11.64 -1.35 1.17
CA PHE A 40 -11.63 -2.82 1.28
C PHE A 40 -10.82 -3.34 2.47
N GLN A 41 -9.95 -2.51 3.07
CA GLN A 41 -9.15 -2.89 4.23
C GLN A 41 -9.96 -3.05 5.52
N ALA A 42 -11.21 -2.61 5.60
CA ALA A 42 -11.97 -2.63 6.85
C ALA A 42 -11.98 -4.03 7.53
N GLY A 43 -11.31 -4.13 8.68
CA GLY A 43 -11.17 -5.39 9.44
C GLY A 43 -10.06 -6.34 8.96
N LEU A 44 -9.24 -5.93 7.99
CA LEU A 44 -8.14 -6.71 7.42
C LEU A 44 -6.79 -5.99 7.57
N SER A 45 -5.70 -6.73 7.34
CA SER A 45 -4.37 -6.14 7.21
C SER A 45 -4.16 -5.60 5.79
N TRP A 46 -3.40 -4.50 5.65
CA TRP A 46 -3.10 -3.92 4.33
C TRP A 46 -2.38 -4.90 3.39
N ILE A 47 -1.50 -5.77 3.91
CA ILE A 47 -0.86 -6.82 3.12
C ILE A 47 -1.87 -7.82 2.51
N THR A 48 -3.04 -8.01 3.12
CA THR A 48 -4.11 -8.85 2.55
C THR A 48 -4.70 -8.19 1.30
N ILE A 49 -4.85 -6.86 1.32
CA ILE A 49 -5.34 -6.07 0.20
C ILE A 49 -4.29 -6.03 -0.91
N LEU A 50 -3.02 -5.74 -0.58
CA LEU A 50 -1.93 -5.70 -1.57
C LEU A 50 -1.74 -7.03 -2.30
N LYS A 51 -1.94 -8.17 -1.64
CA LYS A 51 -1.87 -9.50 -2.26
C LYS A 51 -3.03 -9.80 -3.23
N ARG A 52 -4.08 -8.99 -3.23
CA ARG A 52 -5.27 -9.12 -4.08
C ARG A 52 -5.49 -7.91 -5.00
N ARG A 53 -4.56 -6.95 -5.00
CA ARG A 53 -4.58 -5.79 -5.89
C ARG A 53 -4.24 -6.21 -7.31
#